data_AF-A0A524GFT3-F1
#
_entry.id   AF-A0A524GFT3-F1
#
_cell.length_a   1.000
_cell.length_b   1.000
_cell.length_c   1.000
_cell.angle_alpha   90.00
_cell.angle_beta   90.00
_cell.angle_gamma   90.00
#
_symmetry.space_group_name_H-M   'P 1'
#
loop_
_entity.id
_entity.type
_entity.pdbx_description
1 polymer ?
#
loop_
_entity_poly.entity_id
_entity_poly.type
_entity_poly.pdbx_seq_one_letter_code
_entity_poly.pdbx_strand_id
1 'polypeptide(L)' 'MGIHPKIDYIELDQTKTFATRDDAIASCRWMFDDLSPADEVRLAAYVDERLEHNEAGAYNLIRSTQVKWALISWEKRTV' A
#
# COMPACT_ATOMS: atom_id res chain seq x y z
N MET A 1 -12.00 -37.27 -8.40
CA MET A 1 -11.98 -35.81 -8.61
C MET A 1 -10.83 -35.23 -7.78
N GLY A 2 -9.60 -35.21 -8.31
CA GLY A 2 -8.37 -34.75 -7.60
C GLY A 2 -8.18 -33.24 -7.61
N ILE A 3 -9.25 -32.48 -7.34
CA ILE A 3 -9.24 -31.02 -7.28
C ILE A 3 -9.25 -30.64 -5.80
N HIS A 4 -8.20 -29.96 -5.33
CA HIS A 4 -8.02 -29.62 -3.93
C HIS A 4 -8.07 -28.09 -3.73
N PRO A 5 -8.76 -27.60 -2.68
CA PRO A 5 -8.73 -26.19 -2.36
C PRO A 5 -7.34 -25.80 -1.87
N LYS A 6 -6.88 -24.63 -2.30
CA LYS A 6 -5.60 -24.05 -1.94
C LYS A 6 -5.83 -22.59 -1.57
N ILE A 7 -5.28 -22.18 -0.42
CA ILE A 7 -5.41 -20.83 0.09
C ILE A 7 -4.02 -20.23 0.16
N ASP A 8 -3.78 -19.20 -0.64
CA ASP A 8 -2.56 -18.40 -0.59
C ASP A 8 -2.87 -17.06 0.11
N TYR A 9 -1.92 -16.54 0.88
CA TYR A 9 -2.06 -15.21 1.50
C TYR A 9 -1.14 -14.21 0.80
N ILE A 10 -1.71 -13.09 0.38
CA ILE A 10 -0.97 -11.98 -0.22
C ILE A 10 -0.96 -10.84 0.79
N GLU A 11 0.24 -10.49 1.25
CA GLU A 11 0.47 -9.40 2.19
C GLU A 11 1.13 -8.25 1.45
N LEU A 12 0.65 -7.03 1.69
CA LEU A 12 1.31 -5.83 1.16
C LEU A 12 2.24 -5.25 2.22
N ASP A 13 3.42 -4.82 1.78
CA ASP A 13 4.36 -4.11 2.63
C ASP A 13 3.69 -2.89 3.28
N GLN A 14 3.82 -2.82 4.60
CA GLN A 14 3.21 -1.77 5.41
C GLN A 14 3.95 -0.44 5.28
N THR A 15 5.25 -0.50 4.99
CA THR A 15 6.11 0.66 4.86
C THR A 15 6.51 0.83 3.41
N LYS A 16 6.27 2.02 2.85
CA LYS A 16 6.88 2.43 1.58
C LYS A 16 7.95 3.47 1.84
N THR A 17 9.10 3.31 1.21
CA THR A 17 10.20 4.27 1.28
C THR A 17 10.24 5.12 0.02
N PHE A 18 10.41 6.42 0.20
CA PHE A 18 10.46 7.43 -0.85
C PHE A 18 11.70 8.32 -0.68
N ALA A 19 12.20 8.85 -1.80
CA ALA A 19 13.33 9.77 -1.79
C ALA A 19 12.90 11.17 -1.33
N THR A 20 11.69 11.59 -1.68
CA THR A 20 11.17 12.91 -1.33
C THR A 20 9.75 12.83 -0.75
N ARG A 21 9.37 13.89 -0.04
CA ARG A 21 7.99 14.11 0.43
C ARG A 21 6.99 14.13 -0.72
N ASP A 22 7.33 14.78 -1.83
CA ASP A 22 6.43 14.93 -2.97
C ASP A 22 6.17 13.58 -3.67
N ASP A 23 7.16 12.68 -3.69
CA ASP A 23 6.97 11.32 -4.19
C ASP A 23 5.94 10.54 -3.36
N ALA A 24 5.95 10.73 -2.03
CA ALA A 24 4.99 10.09 -1.14
C ALA A 24 3.56 10.59 -1.41
N ILE A 25 3.39 11.90 -1.61
CA ILE A 25 2.09 12.50 -1.94
C ILE A 25 1.61 12.04 -3.33
N ALA A 26 2.49 12.04 -4.32
CA ALA A 26 2.19 11.55 -5.66
C ALA A 26 1.79 10.07 -5.64
N SER A 27 2.40 9.25 -4.78
CA SER A 27 2.02 7.85 -4.58
C SER A 27 0.63 7.66 -3.96
N CYS A 28 0.01 8.69 -3.39
CA CYS A 28 -1.38 8.63 -2.91
C CYS A 28 -2.35 9.31 -3.87
N ARG A 29 -1.87 10.19 -4.76
CA ARG A 29 -2.69 10.96 -5.70
C ARG A 29 -3.51 10.07 -6.65
N TRP A 30 -2.95 8.95 -7.11
CA TRP A 30 -3.64 8.02 -8.03
C TRP A 30 -4.93 7.42 -7.44
N MET A 31 -5.13 7.47 -6.12
CA MET A 31 -6.32 6.96 -5.45
C MET A 31 -7.54 7.87 -5.63
N PHE A 32 -7.35 9.09 -6.14
CA PHE A 32 -8.39 10.09 -6.30
C PHE A 32 -8.43 10.54 -7.77
N ASP A 33 -9.63 10.51 -8.36
CA ASP A 33 -9.84 10.83 -9.76
C ASP A 33 -9.82 12.35 -10.01
N ASP A 34 -10.42 13.12 -9.09
CA ASP A 34 -10.42 14.59 -9.10
C ASP A 34 -10.22 15.11 -7.68
N LEU A 35 -9.14 15.85 -7.45
CA LEU A 35 -8.77 16.41 -6.16
C LEU A 35 -9.01 17.92 -6.21
N SER A 36 -9.94 18.41 -5.39
CA SER A 36 -10.08 19.85 -5.20
C SER A 36 -8.82 20.41 -4.54
N PRO A 37 -8.48 21.71 -4.72
CA PRO A 37 -7.33 22.31 -4.05
C PRO A 37 -7.38 22.16 -2.52
N ALA A 38 -8.57 22.15 -1.92
CA ALA A 38 -8.74 21.94 -0.49
C ALA A 38 -8.41 20.49 -0.08
N ASP A 39 -8.73 19.52 -0.92
CA ASP A 39 -8.45 18.11 -0.68
C ASP A 39 -6.98 17.76 -0.95
N GLU A 40 -6.31 18.45 -1.88
CA GLU A 40 -4.85 18.34 -2.04
C GLU A 40 -4.11 18.76 -0.76
N VAL A 41 -4.55 19.85 -0.13
CA VAL A 41 -3.98 20.31 1.16
C VAL A 41 -4.22 19.28 2.26
N ARG A 42 -5.42 18.68 2.30
CA ARG A 42 -5.73 17.62 3.27
C ARG A 42 -4.92 16.35 3.02
N LEU A 43 -4.72 15.98 1.77
CA LEU A 43 -3.91 14.83 1.38
C LEU A 43 -2.45 15.04 1.78
N ALA A 44 -1.91 16.23 1.50
CA ALA A 44 -0.57 16.60 1.91
C ALA A 44 -0.40 16.53 3.44
N ALA A 45 -1.35 17.08 4.20
CA ALA A 45 -1.33 17.00 5.67
C ALA A 45 -1.45 15.56 6.18
N TYR A 46 -2.29 14.73 5.55
CA TYR A 46 -2.44 13.32 5.88
C TYR A 46 -1.15 12.51 5.67
N VAL A 47 -0.44 12.78 4.57
CA VAL A 47 0.84 12.15 4.26
C VAL A 47 1.92 12.62 5.22
N ASP A 48 1.98 13.92 5.52
CA ASP A 48 2.97 14.49 6.46
C ASP A 48 2.86 13.92 7.87
N GLU A 49 1.64 13.74 8.38
CA GLU A 49 1.42 13.15 9.71
C GLU A 49 1.98 11.71 9.81
N ARG A 50 2.14 11.02 8.68
CA ARG A 50 2.56 9.60 8.60
C ARG A 50 3.93 9.41 7.96
N LEU A 51 4.62 10.51 7.67
CA LEU A 51 5.93 10.49 7.05
C LEU A 51 6.99 10.47 8.14
N GLU A 52 7.69 9.35 8.27
CA GLU A 52 8.82 9.22 9.18
C GLU A 52 10.12 9.40 8.42
N HIS A 53 11.03 10.21 8.97
CA HIS A 53 12.35 10.39 8.39
C HIS A 53 13.31 9.32 8.93
N ASN A 54 13.88 8.51 8.04
CA ASN A 54 14.84 7.48 8.39
C ASN A 54 16.26 8.08 8.54
N GLU A 55 17.12 7.44 9.34
CA GLU A 55 18.53 7.82 9.54
C GLU A 55 19.33 7.85 8.23
N ALA A 56 18.89 7.10 7.22
CA ALA A 56 19.47 7.07 5.88
C ALA A 56 19.07 8.28 4.99
N GLY A 57 18.28 9.24 5.49
CA GLY A 57 17.82 10.39 4.72
C GLY A 57 16.64 10.10 3.78
N ALA A 58 15.93 8.99 3.99
CA ALA A 58 14.78 8.58 3.20
C ALA A 58 13.48 8.77 4.00
N TYR A 59 12.37 8.97 3.28
CA TYR A 59 11.04 9.14 3.87
C TYR A 59 10.28 7.82 3.87
N ASN A 60 9.88 7.34 5.04
CA ASN A 60 9.05 6.15 5.20
C ASN A 60 7.60 6.58 5.43
N LEU A 61 6.71 6.15 4.53
CA LEU A 61 5.27 6.27 4.72
C LEU A 61 4.73 4.96 5.29
N ILE A 62 4.23 5.01 6.51
CA ILE A 62 3.62 3.85 7.17
C ILE A 62 2.12 3.85 6.87
N ARG A 63 1.64 2.75 6.28
CA ARG A 63 0.21 2.53 6.09
C ARG A 63 -0.45 2.27 7.43
N SER A 64 -1.57 2.94 7.67
CA SER A 64 -2.34 2.80 8.91
C SER A 64 -2.95 1.40 9.08
N THR A 65 -3.20 0.69 7.99
CA THR A 65 -3.87 -0.61 7.99
C THR A 65 -3.01 -1.63 7.26
N GLN A 66 -2.72 -2.75 7.93
CA GLN A 66 -2.09 -3.90 7.29
C GLN A 66 -3.10 -4.54 6.33
N VAL A 67 -2.74 -4.61 5.04
CA VAL A 67 -3.60 -5.19 4.02
C VAL A 67 -3.16 -6.63 3.77
N LYS A 68 -4.04 -7.58 4.07
CA LYS A 68 -3.85 -9.01 3.86
C LYS A 68 -5.03 -9.57 3.06
N TRP A 69 -4.72 -10.22 1.94
CA TRP A 69 -5.70 -10.87 1.07
C TRP A 69 -5.56 -12.39 1.18
N ALA A 70 -6.69 -13.10 1.22
CA ALA A 70 -6.74 -14.54 1.07
C ALA A 70 -7.18 -14.88 -0.35
N LEU A 71 -6.30 -15.50 -1.13
CA LEU A 71 -6.59 -16.01 -2.47
C LEU A 71 -7.01 -17.47 -2.35
N ILE A 72 -8.29 -17.74 -2.64
CA ILE A 72 -8.84 -19.10 -2.65
C ILE A 72 -8.83 -19.60 -4.09
N SER A 73 -8.13 -20.70 -4.33
CA SER A 73 -8.01 -21.35 -5.63
C SER A 73 -8.19 -22.88 -5.51
N TRP A 74 -8.35 -23.55 -6.65
CA TRP A 74 -8.46 -25.00 -6.70
C TRP A 74 -7.40 -25.57 -7.64
N GLU A 75 -6.59 -26.49 -7.13
CA GLU A 75 -5.51 -27.11 -7.88
C GLU A 75 -5.88 -28.54 -8.27
N LYS A 76 -5.68 -28.91 -9.53
CA LYS A 76 -5.83 -30.30 -9.98
C LYS A 76 -4.50 -31.03 -9.83
N ARG A 77 -4.34 -31.78 -8.73
CA ARG A 77 -3.15 -32.61 -8.53
C ARG A 77 -3.31 -33.88 -9.37
N THR A 78 -2.51 -34.01 -10.42
CA THR A 78 -2.36 -35.29 -11.13
C THR A 78 -1.34 -36.11 -10.35
N VAL A 79 -1.78 -37.27 -9.86
CA VAL A 79 -0.92 -38.27 -9.20
C VAL A 79 -0.08 -38.96 -10.26
#